data_AF-A0A2G4JK96-F1
#
_entry.id   AF-A0A2G4JK96-F1
#
_cell.length_a   1.000
_cell.length_b   1.000
_cell.length_c   1.000
_cell.angle_alpha   90.00
_cell.angle_beta   90.00
_cell.angle_gamma   90.00
#
_symmetry.space_group_name_H-M   'P 1'
#
loop_
_entity.id
_entity.type
_entity.pdbx_description
1 polymer ?
#
loop_
_entity_poly.entity_id
_entity_poly.type
_entity_poly.pdbx_seq_one_letter_code
_entity_poly.pdbx_strand_id
1 'polypeptide(L)'
;MTRQARWVLGLWTLLALVVFNVTFDWQTRLAGLEFAGTQLHRHVSGQSVVTINDGFRPMVGAAARRSSLWLGLVLGAGVIATTVASRASQH
;
A
#
# COMPACT_ATOMS: atom_id res chain seq x y z
N MET A 1 -23.53 -7.01 17.42
CA MET A 1 -22.13 -6.54 17.44
C MET A 1 -22.01 -5.42 18.46
N THR A 2 -21.08 -5.52 19.42
CA THR A 2 -20.98 -4.56 20.54
C THR A 2 -20.44 -3.20 20.09
N ARG A 3 -20.71 -2.13 20.86
CA ARG A 3 -20.15 -0.79 20.60
C ARG A 3 -18.62 -0.82 20.58
N GLN A 4 -18.01 -1.61 21.45
CA GLN A 4 -16.56 -1.81 21.51
C GLN A 4 -16.02 -2.48 20.23
N ALA A 5 -16.67 -3.54 19.73
CA ALA A 5 -16.25 -4.19 18.49
C ALA A 5 -16.29 -3.24 17.29
N ARG A 6 -17.27 -2.32 17.25
CA ARG A 6 -17.37 -1.30 16.18
C ARG A 6 -16.17 -0.33 16.22
N TRP A 7 -15.77 0.12 17.41
CA TRP A 7 -14.58 0.96 17.58
C TRP A 7 -13.30 0.24 17.17
N VAL A 8 -13.15 -1.03 17.57
CA VAL A 8 -11.97 -1.83 17.21
C VAL A 8 -11.87 -2.02 15.69
N LEU A 9 -12.98 -2.31 14.99
CA LEU A 9 -12.99 -2.35 13.52
C LEU A 9 -12.63 -1.00 12.89
N GLY A 10 -13.10 0.10 13.48
CA GLY A 10 -12.73 1.45 13.05
C GLY A 10 -11.22 1.69 13.17
N LEU A 11 -10.61 1.28 14.28
CA LEU A 11 -9.17 1.39 14.50
C LEU A 11 -8.36 0.53 13.53
N TRP A 12 -8.79 -0.72 13.26
CA TRP A 12 -8.16 -1.56 12.24
C TRP A 12 -8.26 -0.94 10.85
N THR A 13 -9.39 -0.31 10.54
CA THR A 13 -9.57 0.42 9.27
C THR A 13 -8.59 1.58 9.15
N LEU A 14 -8.48 2.40 10.19
CA LEU A 14 -7.52 3.50 10.22
C LEU A 14 -6.08 3.01 10.09
N LEU A 15 -5.71 1.96 10.83
CA LEU A 15 -4.38 1.36 10.76
C LEU A 15 -4.08 0.86 9.35
N ALA A 16 -5.01 0.17 8.70
CA ALA A 16 -4.82 -0.33 7.35
C ALA A 16 -4.63 0.81 6.33
N LEU A 17 -5.36 1.91 6.48
CA LEU A 17 -5.17 3.11 5.66
C LEU A 17 -3.80 3.74 5.90
N VAL A 18 -3.33 3.83 7.15
CA VAL A 18 -1.98 4.33 7.46
C VAL A 18 -0.91 3.44 6.81
N VAL A 19 -1.03 2.12 6.96
CA VAL A 19 -0.11 1.15 6.33
C VAL A 19 -0.12 1.29 4.82
N PHE A 20 -1.29 1.45 4.20
CA PHE A 20 -1.39 1.70 2.76
C PHE A 20 -0.61 2.95 2.35
N ASN A 21 -0.82 4.09 3.02
CA ASN A 21 -0.15 5.34 2.68
C ASN A 21 1.37 5.23 2.85
N VAL A 22 1.84 4.70 3.98
CA VAL A 22 3.28 4.53 4.24
C VAL A 22 3.92 3.62 3.18
N THR A 23 3.31 2.48 2.87
CA THR A 23 3.84 1.54 1.89
C THR A 23 3.77 2.08 0.46
N PHE A 24 2.73 2.84 0.12
CA PHE A 24 2.56 3.46 -1.20
C PHE A 24 3.58 4.59 -1.41
N ASP A 25 3.74 5.48 -0.43
CA ASP A 25 4.69 6.58 -0.48
C ASP A 25 6.13 6.06 -0.61
N TRP A 26 6.48 5.05 0.20
CA TRP A 26 7.80 4.43 0.14
C TRP A 26 8.09 3.84 -1.24
N GLN A 27 7.17 3.06 -1.79
CA GLN A 27 7.34 2.43 -3.09
C GLN A 27 7.34 3.46 -4.24
N THR A 28 6.53 4.51 -4.14
CA THR A 28 6.52 5.59 -5.13
C THR A 28 7.85 6.35 -5.14
N ARG A 29 8.45 6.57 -3.97
CA ARG A 29 9.81 7.15 -3.87
C ARG A 29 10.85 6.25 -4.53
N LEU A 30 10.82 4.95 -4.26
CA LEU A 30 11.73 4.00 -4.90
C LEU A 30 11.56 3.98 -6.43
N ALA A 31 10.33 3.94 -6.92
CA ALA A 31 10.03 4.02 -8.34
C ALA A 31 10.55 5.33 -8.97
N GLY A 32 10.48 6.44 -8.24
CA GLY A 32 10.98 7.73 -8.71
C GLY A 32 12.50 7.74 -8.83
N LEU A 33 13.21 7.20 -7.84
CA LEU A 33 14.66 7.05 -7.87
C LEU A 33 15.11 6.11 -9.01
N GLU A 34 14.44 4.98 -9.17
CA GLU A 34 14.71 4.02 -10.23
C GLU A 34 14.48 4.65 -11.61
N PHE A 35 13.33 5.31 -11.81
CA PHE A 35 13.03 5.99 -13.06
C PHE A 35 14.07 7.08 -13.37
N ALA A 36 14.40 7.95 -12.41
CA ALA A 36 15.42 8.98 -12.60
C ALA A 36 16.79 8.38 -12.96
N GLY A 37 17.19 7.29 -12.30
CA GLY A 37 18.41 6.55 -12.63
C GLY A 37 18.41 6.01 -14.06
N THR A 38 17.30 5.42 -14.51
CA THR A 38 17.18 4.92 -15.89
C THR A 38 17.22 6.05 -16.94
N GLN A 39 16.62 7.21 -16.65
CA GLN A 39 16.66 8.37 -17.54
C GLN A 39 18.07 8.95 -17.65
N LEU A 40 18.78 9.06 -16.53
CA LEU A 40 20.17 9.51 -16.52
C LEU A 40 21.06 8.58 -17.34
N HIS A 41 20.94 7.26 -17.13
CA HIS A 41 21.70 6.29 -17.90
C HIS A 41 21.42 6.39 -19.41
N ARG A 42 20.15 6.46 -19.80
CA ARG A 42 19.74 6.65 -21.20
C ARG A 42 20.32 7.92 -21.80
N HIS A 43 20.26 9.03 -21.08
CA HIS A 43 20.81 10.30 -21.52
C HIS A 43 22.32 10.22 -21.76
N VAL A 44 23.07 9.63 -20.82
CA VAL A 44 24.54 9.43 -20.95
C VAL A 44 24.88 8.49 -22.11
N SER A 45 24.05 7.47 -22.36
CA SER A 45 24.23 6.54 -23.48
C SER A 45 23.69 7.06 -24.83
N GLY A 46 23.25 8.32 -24.91
CA GLY A 46 22.70 8.92 -26.13
C GLY A 46 21.36 8.34 -26.58
N GLN A 47 20.67 7.60 -25.71
CA GLN A 47 19.35 7.03 -25.98
C GLN A 47 18.24 8.05 -25.68
N SER A 48 17.09 7.87 -26.33
CA SER A 48 15.90 8.67 -26.04
C SER A 48 15.37 8.41 -24.62
N VAL A 49 15.01 9.50 -23.94
CA VAL A 49 14.32 9.47 -22.65
C VAL A 49 12.95 8.80 -22.78
N VAL A 50 12.56 8.02 -21.77
CA VAL A 50 11.24 7.37 -21.72
C VAL A 50 10.23 8.34 -21.10
N THR A 51 9.00 8.37 -21.60
CA THR A 51 7.96 9.22 -21.02
C THR A 51 7.56 8.74 -19.63
N ILE A 52 6.98 9.64 -18.84
CA ILE A 52 6.40 9.29 -17.53
C ILE A 52 5.31 8.22 -17.67
N ASN A 53 4.52 8.26 -18.75
CA ASN A 53 3.42 7.32 -18.96
C ASN A 53 3.91 5.91 -19.27
N ASP A 54 5.04 5.77 -19.96
CA ASP A 54 5.55 4.48 -20.39
C ASP A 54 6.51 3.86 -19.35
N GLY A 55 7.20 4.69 -18.57
CA GLY A 55 8.15 4.22 -17.55
C GLY A 55 7.61 4.30 -16.13
N PHE A 56 7.35 5.52 -15.64
CA PHE A 56 7.04 5.75 -14.23
C PHE A 56 5.61 5.32 -13.84
N ARG A 57 4.61 5.59 -14.68
CA ARG A 57 3.20 5.30 -14.37
C ARG A 57 2.94 3.81 -14.11
N PRO A 58 3.48 2.84 -14.90
CA PRO A 58 3.38 1.42 -14.58
C PRO A 58 3.99 1.05 -13.22
N MET A 59 5.11 1.67 -12.83
CA MET A 59 5.77 1.44 -11.54
C MET A 59 4.90 1.93 -10.38
N VAL A 60 4.30 3.13 -10.50
CA VAL A 60 3.33 3.64 -9.52
C VAL A 60 2.09 2.74 -9.45
N GLY A 61 1.62 2.23 -10.59
CA GLY A 61 0.54 1.25 -10.64
C GLY A 61 0.88 -0.05 -9.90
N ALA A 62 2.11 -0.54 -10.02
CA ALA A 62 2.60 -1.69 -9.27
C ALA A 62 2.70 -1.40 -7.76
N ALA A 63 3.18 -0.21 -7.39
CA ALA A 63 3.23 0.26 -6.01
C ALA A 63 1.83 0.28 -5.38
N ALA A 64 0.84 0.85 -6.07
CA ALA A 64 -0.55 0.87 -5.64
C ALA A 64 -1.08 -0.55 -5.38
N ARG A 65 -0.90 -1.48 -6.32
CA ARG A 65 -1.33 -2.88 -6.15
C ARG A 65 -0.70 -3.53 -4.93
N ARG A 66 0.62 -3.36 -4.73
CA ARG A 66 1.33 -3.96 -3.60
C ARG A 66 0.89 -3.35 -2.26
N SER A 67 0.66 -2.05 -2.21
CA SER A 67 0.12 -1.38 -1.02
C SER A 67 -1.32 -1.82 -0.73
N SER A 68 -2.15 -2.02 -1.76
CA SER A 68 -3.51 -2.56 -1.60
C SER A 68 -3.52 -3.98 -1.02
N LEU A 69 -2.54 -4.82 -1.35
CA LEU A 69 -2.39 -6.14 -0.74
C LEU A 69 -2.15 -6.01 0.78
N TRP A 70 -1.25 -5.11 1.20
CA TRP A 70 -1.02 -4.85 2.63
C TRP A 70 -2.25 -4.31 3.33
N LEU A 71 -2.98 -3.38 2.70
CA LEU A 71 -4.26 -2.88 3.23
C LEU A 71 -5.24 -4.03 3.45
N GLY A 72 -5.42 -4.89 2.46
CA GLY A 72 -6.32 -6.05 2.54
C GLY A 72 -5.91 -7.03 3.64
N LEU A 73 -4.61 -7.29 3.80
CA LEU A 73 -4.09 -8.15 4.86
C LEU A 73 -4.36 -7.59 6.25
N VAL A 74 -4.07 -6.30 6.48
CA VAL A 74 -4.28 -5.65 7.79
C VAL A 74 -5.77 -5.56 8.12
N LEU A 75 -6.61 -5.17 7.15
CA LEU A 75 -8.06 -5.14 7.34
C LEU A 75 -8.63 -6.53 7.63
N GLY A 76 -8.25 -7.52 6.80
CA GLY A 76 -8.73 -8.89 6.92
C GLY A 76 -8.35 -9.50 8.27
N ALA A 77 -7.07 -9.38 8.66
CA ALA A 77 -6.59 -9.83 9.96
C ALA A 77 -7.32 -9.13 11.11
N GLY A 78 -7.54 -7.82 11.01
CA GLY A 78 -8.25 -7.05 12.02
C GLY A 78 -9.71 -7.47 12.20
N VAL A 79 -10.42 -7.70 11.09
CA VAL A 79 -11.81 -8.18 11.10
C VAL A 79 -11.89 -9.59 11.69
N ILE A 80 -11.01 -10.50 11.27
CA ILE A 80 -10.96 -11.87 11.80
C ILE A 80 -10.65 -11.85 13.30
N ALA A 81 -9.64 -11.13 13.73
CA ALA A 81 -9.28 -11.02 15.14
C ALA A 81 -10.42 -10.45 15.99
N THR A 82 -11.07 -9.37 15.52
CA THR A 82 -12.19 -8.73 16.24
C THR A 82 -13.41 -9.65 16.33
N THR A 83 -13.73 -10.38 15.25
CA THR A 83 -14.87 -11.29 15.23
C THR A 83 -14.63 -12.52 16.11
N VAL A 84 -13.43 -13.11 16.07
CA VAL A 84 -13.04 -14.24 16.93
C VAL A 84 -13.07 -13.82 18.40
N ALA A 85 -12.46 -12.68 18.75
CA ALA A 85 -12.47 -12.18 20.12
C ALA A 85 -13.88 -11.89 20.64
N SER A 86 -14.74 -11.28 19.82
CA SER A 86 -16.13 -10.98 20.19
C SER A 86 -16.97 -12.24 20.42
N ARG A 87 -16.67 -13.35 19.72
CA ARG A 87 -17.32 -14.65 19.94
C ARG A 87 -16.82 -15.31 21.22
N ALA A 88 -15.50 -15.28 21.44
CA ALA A 88 -14.89 -15.84 22.64
C ALA A 88 -15.39 -15.15 23.93
N SER A 89 -15.65 -13.84 23.88
CA SER A 89 -16.18 -13.09 25.04
C SER A 89 -17.66 -13.33 25.36
N GLN A 90 -18.39 -14.06 24.50
CA GLN A 90 -19.81 -14.39 24.71
C GLN A 90 -20.02 -15.78 25.32
N HIS A 91 -18.96 -16.59 25.37
CA HIS A 91 -18.90 -17.88 26.04
C HIS A 91 -18.27 -17.72 27.42
#